data_AF-A0A6V8PFW0-F1
#
_entry.id   AF-A0A6V8PFW0-F1
#
_cell.length_a   1.000
_cell.length_b   1.000
_cell.length_c   1.000
_cell.angle_alpha   90.00
_cell.angle_beta   90.00
_cell.angle_gamma   90.00
#
_symmetry.space_group_name_H-M   'P 1'
#
loop_
_entity.id
_entity.type
_entity.pdbx_description
1 polymer ?
#
loop_
_entity_poly.entity_id
_entity_poly.type
_entity_poly.pdbx_seq_one_letter_code
_entity_poly.pdbx_strand_id
1 'polypeptide(L)'
;MAAVKEALSKSNLRLRGFHTHIGSQLFSVDCFEKAAEIMVGFCAEVQNETGFVTEKLNLGGGLGIKYRSSDRPASIEEFVTTVVKSVRRWSDNFDLPSPGIAIEPGRSIVGNSTVTLYTVGGIKEVPEVRTFVAVDGGMSDNIRPMLYDAVYEARIANKAQH
;
A
#
# COMPACT_ATOMS: atom_id res chain seq x y z
N MET A 1 10.15 11.93 18.88
CA MET A 1 10.84 11.58 20.14
C MET A 1 9.93 11.32 21.35
N ALA A 2 9.09 12.27 21.82
CA ALA A 2 8.39 12.17 23.13
C ALA A 2 7.73 10.81 23.46
N ALA A 3 6.88 10.28 22.56
CA ALA A 3 6.20 8.99 22.75
C ALA A 3 7.16 7.78 22.85
N VAL A 4 8.39 7.88 22.30
CA VAL A 4 9.44 6.85 22.43
C VAL A 4 9.96 6.84 23.87
N LYS A 5 10.31 8.01 24.41
CA LYS A 5 10.77 8.15 25.80
C LYS A 5 9.68 7.76 26.80
N GLU A 6 8.41 8.06 26.49
CA GLU A 6 7.30 7.54 27.28
C GLU A 6 7.20 6.00 27.20
N ALA A 7 7.18 5.41 26.01
CA ALA A 7 7.05 3.96 25.85
C ALA A 7 8.19 3.18 26.54
N LEU A 8 9.42 3.70 26.51
CA LEU A 8 10.58 3.12 27.19
C LEU A 8 10.52 3.24 28.73
N SER A 9 9.69 4.16 29.27
CA SER A 9 9.50 4.33 30.72
C SER A 9 8.44 3.40 31.34
N LYS A 10 7.61 2.73 30.54
CA LYS A 10 6.54 1.85 31.04
C LYS A 10 7.04 0.40 31.15
N SER A 11 7.14 -0.14 32.36
CA SER A 11 7.56 -1.54 32.59
C SER A 11 6.61 -2.59 31.99
N ASN A 12 5.36 -2.22 31.68
CA ASN A 12 4.36 -3.06 31.04
C ASN A 12 4.30 -2.92 29.51
N LEU A 13 5.18 -2.14 28.89
CA LEU A 13 5.34 -2.03 27.44
C LEU A 13 6.73 -2.51 27.01
N ARG A 14 6.83 -3.05 25.79
CA ARG A 14 8.10 -3.28 25.12
C ARG A 14 8.05 -2.64 23.75
N LEU A 15 8.76 -1.52 23.58
CA LEU A 15 9.01 -0.97 22.26
C LEU A 15 9.84 -1.98 21.45
N ARG A 16 9.46 -2.21 20.20
CA ARG A 16 10.14 -3.13 19.26
C ARG A 16 10.64 -2.43 18.00
N GLY A 17 10.38 -1.13 17.88
CA GLY A 17 10.65 -0.33 16.69
C GLY A 17 9.40 0.37 16.16
N PHE A 18 9.39 0.68 14.86
CA PHE A 18 8.50 1.70 14.29
C PHE A 18 7.72 1.24 13.05
N HIS A 19 6.63 1.97 12.78
CA HIS A 19 5.73 1.78 11.64
C HIS A 19 5.56 3.11 10.89
N THR A 20 5.41 3.03 9.58
CA THR A 20 4.83 4.09 8.77
C THR A 20 3.96 3.49 7.66
N HIS A 21 2.99 4.25 7.16
CA HIS A 21 2.24 3.92 5.96
C HIS A 21 2.05 5.17 5.11
N ILE A 22 2.71 5.20 3.95
CA ILE A 22 2.80 6.39 3.08
C ILE A 22 1.64 6.52 2.06
N GLY A 23 0.65 5.64 2.13
CA GLY A 23 -0.56 5.70 1.28
C GLY A 23 -0.82 4.43 0.47
N SER A 24 -1.89 4.45 -0.33
CA SER A 24 -2.37 3.32 -1.12
C SER A 24 -2.34 3.63 -2.62
N GLN A 25 -2.18 2.59 -3.45
CA GLN A 25 -2.21 2.67 -4.92
C GLN A 25 -0.97 3.39 -5.50
N LEU A 26 0.18 3.21 -4.84
CA LEU A 26 1.47 3.77 -5.23
C LEU A 26 2.08 2.95 -6.39
N PHE A 27 2.43 3.62 -7.49
CA PHE A 27 2.95 2.96 -8.70
C PHE A 27 4.48 2.98 -8.80
N SER A 28 5.16 4.05 -8.36
CA SER A 28 6.63 4.08 -8.30
C SER A 28 7.17 3.65 -6.94
N VAL A 29 8.37 3.05 -6.94
CA VAL A 29 9.07 2.60 -5.74
C VAL A 29 9.84 3.72 -5.02
N ASP A 30 10.11 4.85 -5.67
CA ASP A 30 10.91 5.97 -5.14
C ASP A 30 10.38 6.49 -3.80
N CYS A 31 9.05 6.50 -3.65
CA CYS A 31 8.39 6.92 -2.42
C CYS A 31 8.71 6.01 -1.22
N PHE A 32 8.95 4.72 -1.45
CA PHE A 32 9.38 3.77 -0.42
C PHE A 32 10.87 3.89 -0.09
N GLU A 33 11.74 4.24 -1.06
CA GLU A 33 13.13 4.60 -0.75
C GLU A 33 13.17 5.85 0.15
N LYS A 34 12.40 6.89 -0.17
CA LYS A 34 12.36 8.11 0.66
C LYS A 34 11.72 7.87 2.03
N ALA A 35 10.74 6.98 2.13
CA ALA A 35 10.19 6.54 3.41
C ALA A 35 11.23 5.76 4.24
N ALA A 36 12.01 4.89 3.62
CA ALA A 36 13.10 4.18 4.29
C ALA A 36 14.18 5.14 4.80
N GLU A 37 14.60 6.13 4.00
CA GLU A 37 15.55 7.17 4.41
C GLU A 37 15.09 7.88 5.69
N ILE A 38 13.86 8.42 5.67
CA ILE A 38 13.29 9.20 6.79
C ILE A 38 13.14 8.32 8.04
N MET A 39 12.60 7.10 7.90
CA MET A 39 12.35 6.23 9.05
C MET A 39 13.63 5.66 9.65
N VAL A 40 14.66 5.35 8.84
CA VAL A 40 15.94 4.86 9.36
C VAL A 40 16.74 6.01 9.99
N GLY A 41 16.66 7.24 9.44
CA GLY A 41 17.18 8.44 10.11
C GLY A 41 16.53 8.66 11.49
N PHE A 42 15.21 8.51 11.60
CA PHE A 42 14.52 8.56 12.89
C PHE A 42 14.94 7.41 13.85
N CYS A 43 15.28 6.23 13.33
CA CYS A 43 15.86 5.16 14.15
C CYS A 43 17.22 5.58 14.74
N ALA A 44 18.05 6.30 13.99
CA ALA A 44 19.32 6.84 14.46
C ALA A 44 19.13 7.94 15.52
N GLU A 45 18.21 8.87 15.32
CA GLU A 45 17.84 9.88 16.33
C GLU A 45 17.43 9.21 17.65
N VAL A 46 16.60 8.16 17.58
CA VAL A 46 16.17 7.39 18.76
C VAL A 46 17.34 6.69 19.44
N GLN A 47 18.22 6.00 18.71
CA GLN A 47 19.36 5.32 19.32
C GLN A 47 20.31 6.33 19.99
N ASN A 48 20.59 7.46 19.33
CA ASN A 48 21.44 8.52 19.86
C ASN A 48 20.85 9.21 21.11
N GLU A 49 19.54 9.44 21.16
CA GLU A 49 18.88 10.09 22.31
C GLU A 49 18.54 9.13 23.48
N THR A 50 18.49 7.81 23.26
CA THR A 50 17.92 6.87 24.26
C THR A 50 18.67 5.55 24.43
N GLY A 51 19.64 5.23 23.58
CA GLY A 51 20.28 3.92 23.52
C GLY A 51 19.40 2.79 22.96
N PHE A 52 18.13 3.05 22.61
CA PHE A 52 17.24 2.02 22.05
C PHE A 52 17.62 1.67 20.61
N VAL A 53 18.05 0.42 20.41
CA VAL A 53 18.28 -0.17 19.08
C VAL A 53 16.96 -0.68 18.52
N THR A 54 16.61 -0.27 17.30
CA THR A 54 15.35 -0.64 16.65
C THR A 54 15.37 -2.09 16.15
N GLU A 55 14.60 -2.98 16.80
CA GLU A 55 14.54 -4.40 16.40
C GLU A 55 13.78 -4.62 15.07
N LYS A 56 12.75 -3.81 14.79
CA LYS A 56 11.91 -3.92 13.59
C LYS A 56 11.52 -2.56 12.99
N LEU A 57 11.51 -2.49 11.66
CA LEU A 57 10.97 -1.35 10.92
C LEU A 57 9.92 -1.84 9.93
N ASN A 58 8.70 -1.32 10.05
CA ASN A 58 7.59 -1.62 9.17
C ASN A 58 7.30 -0.41 8.26
N LEU A 59 7.40 -0.59 6.94
CA LEU A 59 7.09 0.46 5.95
C LEU A 59 5.66 0.35 5.40
N GLY A 60 4.84 -0.52 6.01
CA GLY A 60 3.42 -0.67 5.73
C GLY A 60 3.14 -1.28 4.35
N GLY A 61 1.90 -1.12 3.91
CA GLY A 61 1.48 -1.45 2.55
C GLY A 61 1.62 -0.25 1.62
N GLY A 62 1.07 -0.39 0.40
CA GLY A 62 0.80 0.76 -0.48
C GLY A 62 0.93 0.47 -1.96
N LEU A 63 1.71 -0.55 -2.32
CA LEU A 63 1.92 -1.00 -3.70
C LEU A 63 0.58 -1.16 -4.44
N GLY A 64 0.46 -0.45 -5.55
CA GLY A 64 -0.77 -0.41 -6.35
C GLY A 64 -0.98 -1.64 -7.22
N ILE A 65 -2.19 -1.74 -7.76
CA ILE A 65 -2.56 -2.75 -8.76
C ILE A 65 -3.12 -2.11 -10.02
N LYS A 66 -3.19 -2.90 -11.09
CA LYS A 66 -3.74 -2.50 -12.38
C LYS A 66 -5.27 -2.59 -12.36
N TYR A 67 -5.97 -1.46 -12.22
CA TYR A 67 -7.44 -1.41 -12.38
C TYR A 67 -7.86 -1.14 -13.83
N ARG A 68 -6.99 -0.56 -14.66
CA ARG A 68 -7.19 -0.26 -16.09
C ARG A 68 -6.01 -0.72 -16.94
N SER A 69 -6.25 -0.95 -18.23
CA SER A 69 -5.23 -1.24 -19.25
C SER A 69 -4.06 -0.23 -19.28
N SER A 70 -4.29 1.02 -18.90
CA SER A 70 -3.30 2.10 -18.84
C SER A 70 -2.45 2.13 -17.56
N ASP A 71 -2.87 1.51 -16.46
CA ASP A 71 -2.15 1.59 -15.18
C ASP A 71 -0.82 0.81 -15.24
N ARG A 72 0.22 1.32 -14.57
CA ARG A 72 1.59 0.77 -14.55
C ARG A 72 2.18 0.75 -13.13
N PRO A 73 1.68 -0.10 -12.22
CA PRO A 73 2.35 -0.33 -10.93
C PRO A 73 3.68 -1.07 -11.15
N ALA A 74 4.67 -0.78 -10.31
CA ALA A 74 5.86 -1.62 -10.15
C ALA A 74 5.48 -3.06 -9.73
N SER A 75 6.35 -4.02 -10.01
CA SER A 75 6.20 -5.39 -9.55
C SER A 75 6.45 -5.52 -8.03
N ILE A 76 5.95 -6.61 -7.45
CA ILE A 76 6.22 -6.97 -6.05
C ILE A 76 7.74 -7.14 -5.82
N GLU A 77 8.46 -7.66 -6.80
CA GLU A 77 9.89 -7.95 -6.68
C GLU A 77 10.75 -6.68 -6.75
N GLU A 78 10.40 -5.72 -7.61
CA GLU A 78 10.99 -4.36 -7.59
C GLU A 78 10.72 -3.66 -6.26
N PHE A 79 9.47 -3.69 -5.78
CA PHE A 79 9.07 -3.09 -4.51
C PHE A 79 9.85 -3.66 -3.31
N VAL A 80 9.89 -4.99 -3.16
CA VAL A 80 10.64 -5.65 -2.08
C VAL A 80 12.14 -5.40 -2.22
N THR A 81 12.68 -5.44 -3.45
CA THR A 81 14.10 -5.18 -3.72
C THR A 81 14.49 -3.76 -3.32
N THR A 82 13.69 -2.74 -3.67
CA THR A 82 13.94 -1.35 -3.29
C THR A 82 13.85 -1.18 -1.78
N VAL A 83 12.77 -1.66 -1.14
CA VAL A 83 12.61 -1.58 0.34
C VAL A 83 13.80 -2.20 1.08
N VAL A 84 14.24 -3.41 0.70
CA VAL A 84 15.36 -4.10 1.35
C VAL A 84 16.69 -3.39 1.09
N LYS A 85 16.93 -2.90 -0.14
CA LYS A 85 18.16 -2.16 -0.47
C LYS A 85 18.22 -0.81 0.26
N SER A 86 17.15 -0.03 0.25
CA SER A 86 17.12 1.30 0.87
C SER A 86 17.23 1.20 2.40
N VAL A 87 16.52 0.28 3.08
CA VAL A 87 16.67 0.13 4.54
C VAL A 87 18.09 -0.27 4.92
N ARG A 88 18.73 -1.18 4.18
CA ARG A 88 20.14 -1.54 4.42
C ARG A 88 21.08 -0.36 4.19
N ARG A 89 21.04 0.23 2.99
CA ARG A 89 21.82 1.41 2.59
C ARG A 89 21.74 2.54 3.63
N TRP A 90 20.54 2.85 4.13
CA TRP A 90 20.38 3.90 5.14
C TRP A 90 20.81 3.45 6.54
N SER A 91 20.70 2.16 6.87
CA SER A 91 21.26 1.63 8.13
C SER A 91 22.79 1.75 8.13
N ASP A 92 23.43 1.33 7.05
CA ASP A 92 24.88 1.44 6.84
C ASP A 92 25.34 2.92 6.89
N ASN A 93 24.60 3.83 6.25
CA ASN A 93 24.89 5.27 6.26
C ASN A 93 24.75 5.95 7.64
N PHE A 94 23.96 5.38 8.55
CA PHE A 94 23.73 5.91 9.90
C PHE A 94 24.42 5.08 11.01
N ASP A 95 25.31 4.15 10.65
CA ASP A 95 26.00 3.21 11.55
C ASP A 95 25.04 2.39 12.45
N LEU A 96 23.90 1.98 11.88
CA LEU A 96 22.85 1.23 12.59
C LEU A 96 22.91 -0.27 12.29
N PRO A 97 22.67 -1.13 13.30
CA PRO A 97 22.25 -2.51 13.07
C PRO A 97 20.96 -2.53 12.23
N SER A 98 21.03 -3.07 11.01
CA SER A 98 19.88 -3.10 10.08
C SER A 98 18.66 -3.78 10.73
N PRO A 99 17.51 -3.11 10.87
CA PRO A 99 16.35 -3.64 11.58
C PRO A 99 15.64 -4.76 10.80
N GLY A 100 14.86 -5.57 11.50
CA GLY A 100 13.98 -6.57 10.88
C GLY A 100 12.85 -5.89 10.09
N ILE A 101 12.89 -6.00 8.76
CA ILE A 101 11.95 -5.34 7.85
C ILE A 101 10.57 -6.02 7.88
N ALA A 102 9.50 -5.21 7.91
CA ALA A 102 8.13 -5.64 7.68
C ALA A 102 7.42 -4.76 6.63
N ILE A 103 6.42 -5.34 5.98
CA ILE A 103 5.54 -4.71 4.99
C ILE A 103 4.11 -5.26 5.17
N GLU A 104 3.11 -4.51 4.73
CA GLU A 104 1.68 -4.84 4.92
C GLU A 104 0.91 -4.83 3.57
N PRO A 105 1.30 -5.65 2.58
CA PRO A 105 0.66 -5.69 1.27
C PRO A 105 -0.75 -6.30 1.35
N GLY A 106 -1.79 -5.45 1.37
CA GLY A 106 -3.19 -5.88 1.22
C GLY A 106 -3.63 -5.94 -0.24
N ARG A 107 -3.85 -4.76 -0.85
CA ARG A 107 -4.40 -4.60 -2.21
C ARG A 107 -3.62 -5.38 -3.29
N SER A 108 -2.29 -5.41 -3.18
CA SER A 108 -1.40 -6.08 -4.13
C SER A 108 -1.46 -7.62 -4.07
N ILE A 109 -2.00 -8.20 -3.00
CA ILE A 109 -2.27 -9.65 -2.92
C ILE A 109 -3.67 -9.96 -3.46
N VAL A 110 -4.71 -9.35 -2.88
CA VAL A 110 -6.11 -9.79 -3.10
C VAL A 110 -6.86 -9.03 -4.20
N GLY A 111 -6.33 -7.90 -4.68
CA GLY A 111 -7.09 -7.01 -5.56
C GLY A 111 -7.17 -7.47 -7.02
N ASN A 112 -6.26 -8.34 -7.47
CA ASN A 112 -6.25 -8.92 -8.81
C ASN A 112 -6.70 -10.39 -8.84
N SER A 113 -6.92 -11.04 -7.69
CA SER A 113 -7.31 -12.46 -7.60
C SER A 113 -8.81 -12.70 -7.83
N THR A 114 -9.61 -11.64 -7.87
CA THR A 114 -11.06 -11.69 -7.73
C THR A 114 -11.74 -10.72 -8.69
N VAL A 115 -12.85 -11.13 -9.29
CA VAL A 115 -13.75 -10.28 -10.09
C VAL A 115 -15.16 -10.39 -9.54
N THR A 116 -15.94 -9.30 -9.60
CA THR A 116 -17.38 -9.36 -9.35
C THR A 116 -18.11 -9.59 -10.66
N LEU A 117 -18.84 -10.69 -10.76
CA LEU A 117 -19.75 -10.97 -11.88
C LEU A 117 -21.14 -10.41 -11.54
N TYR A 118 -21.79 -9.80 -12.53
CA TYR A 118 -23.14 -9.24 -12.43
C TYR A 118 -24.00 -9.69 -13.61
N THR A 119 -25.31 -9.80 -13.40
CA THR A 119 -26.31 -9.97 -14.45
C THR A 119 -26.78 -8.60 -14.93
N VAL A 120 -26.88 -8.39 -16.26
CA VAL A 120 -27.50 -7.18 -16.81
C VAL A 120 -29.03 -7.30 -16.70
N GLY A 121 -29.65 -6.41 -15.93
CA GLY A 121 -31.11 -6.38 -15.75
C GLY A 121 -31.83 -5.48 -16.75
N GLY A 122 -31.21 -4.36 -17.16
CA GLY A 122 -31.83 -3.41 -18.07
C GLY A 122 -30.83 -2.48 -18.74
N ILE A 123 -31.14 -2.05 -19.96
CA ILE A 123 -30.32 -1.13 -20.75
C ILE A 123 -31.20 0.06 -21.14
N LYS A 124 -30.70 1.28 -20.89
CA LYS A 124 -31.34 2.52 -21.31
C LYS A 124 -30.38 3.35 -22.13
N GLU A 125 -30.60 3.40 -23.44
CA GLU A 125 -29.90 4.32 -24.32
C GLU A 125 -30.52 5.71 -24.18
N VAL A 126 -29.68 6.72 -23.92
CA VAL A 126 -30.07 8.13 -23.96
C VAL A 126 -29.25 8.78 -25.08
N PRO A 127 -29.88 9.07 -26.23
CA PRO A 127 -29.21 9.71 -27.36
C PRO A 127 -28.43 10.96 -26.93
N GLU A 128 -27.26 11.17 -27.55
CA GLU A 128 -26.34 12.28 -27.29
C GLU A 128 -25.75 12.36 -25.85
N VAL A 129 -26.19 11.51 -24.90
CA VAL A 129 -25.76 11.57 -23.49
C VAL A 129 -24.94 10.36 -23.04
N ARG A 130 -25.49 9.13 -23.17
CA ARG A 130 -24.83 7.81 -22.98
C ARG A 130 -25.84 6.67 -22.91
N THR A 131 -25.36 5.45 -23.11
CA THR A 131 -26.04 4.22 -22.65
C THR A 131 -25.81 3.99 -21.16
N PHE A 132 -26.89 3.73 -20.42
CA PHE A 132 -26.86 3.24 -19.05
C PHE A 132 -27.16 1.75 -19.03
N VAL A 133 -26.40 0.98 -18.25
CA VAL A 133 -26.60 -0.46 -18.05
C VAL A 133 -26.83 -0.69 -16.56
N ALA A 134 -28.01 -1.20 -16.21
CA ALA A 134 -28.38 -1.58 -14.85
C ALA A 134 -28.02 -3.05 -14.60
N VAL A 135 -27.52 -3.32 -13.40
CA VAL A 135 -27.05 -4.64 -12.95
C VAL A 135 -27.72 -5.05 -11.64
N ASP A 136 -27.59 -6.31 -11.26
CA ASP A 136 -28.12 -6.94 -10.03
C ASP A 136 -27.31 -6.62 -8.75
N GLY A 137 -26.56 -5.50 -8.73
CA GLY A 137 -25.75 -5.03 -7.61
C GLY A 137 -25.40 -3.54 -7.73
N GLY A 138 -24.42 -3.07 -6.95
CA GLY A 138 -23.98 -1.67 -7.00
C GLY A 138 -23.29 -1.20 -5.73
N MET A 139 -23.77 -0.09 -5.14
CA MET A 139 -23.12 0.52 -3.96
C MET A 139 -23.16 -0.37 -2.70
N SER A 140 -24.03 -1.37 -2.67
CA SER A 140 -24.14 -2.41 -1.62
C SER A 140 -22.90 -3.29 -1.50
N ASP A 141 -22.22 -3.54 -2.62
CA ASP A 141 -21.22 -4.59 -2.81
C ASP A 141 -19.90 -4.02 -3.37
N ASN A 142 -19.98 -2.95 -4.17
CA ASN A 142 -18.84 -2.14 -4.58
C ASN A 142 -19.12 -0.64 -4.40
N ILE A 143 -19.07 -0.17 -3.16
CA ILE A 143 -19.22 1.25 -2.81
C ILE A 143 -18.06 2.16 -3.29
N ARG A 144 -16.94 1.57 -3.74
CA ARG A 144 -15.69 2.30 -4.01
C ARG A 144 -15.76 3.40 -5.09
N PRO A 145 -16.53 3.27 -6.19
CA PRO A 145 -16.70 4.35 -7.15
C PRO A 145 -17.36 5.60 -6.53
N MET A 146 -18.23 5.43 -5.53
CA MET A 146 -18.96 6.54 -4.90
C MET A 146 -18.17 7.22 -3.76
N LEU A 147 -17.30 6.48 -3.06
CA LEU A 147 -16.49 7.03 -1.95
C LEU A 147 -15.10 7.53 -2.35
N TYR A 148 -14.55 7.05 -3.47
CA TYR A 148 -13.14 7.26 -3.82
C TYR A 148 -12.90 7.52 -5.32
N ASP A 149 -13.94 7.81 -6.09
CA ASP A 149 -13.91 7.93 -7.57
C ASP A 149 -13.20 6.74 -8.25
N ALA A 150 -13.28 5.55 -7.63
CA ALA A 150 -12.50 4.39 -8.03
C ALA A 150 -12.97 3.84 -9.39
N VAL A 151 -12.20 4.14 -10.44
CA VAL A 151 -12.46 3.65 -11.80
C VAL A 151 -12.13 2.16 -11.90
N TYR A 152 -13.09 1.38 -12.41
CA TYR A 152 -12.95 -0.03 -12.76
C TYR A 152 -13.10 -0.20 -14.28
N GLU A 153 -12.55 -1.28 -14.82
CA GLU A 153 -12.63 -1.60 -16.25
C GLU A 153 -13.45 -2.88 -16.48
N ALA A 154 -14.71 -2.72 -16.90
CA ALA A 154 -15.66 -3.81 -17.10
C ALA A 154 -15.44 -4.57 -18.43
N ARG A 155 -15.92 -5.82 -18.48
CA ARG A 155 -15.98 -6.67 -19.67
C ARG A 155 -17.30 -7.46 -19.70
N ILE A 156 -17.81 -7.73 -20.90
CA ILE A 156 -18.93 -8.66 -21.09
C ILE A 156 -18.38 -10.08 -20.98
N ALA A 157 -18.75 -10.83 -19.94
CA ALA A 157 -18.10 -12.08 -19.56
C ALA A 157 -18.05 -13.13 -20.70
N ASN A 158 -19.15 -13.33 -21.44
CA ASN A 158 -19.20 -14.25 -22.58
C ASN A 158 -18.59 -13.70 -23.89
N LYS A 159 -17.91 -12.56 -23.83
CA LYS A 159 -17.14 -11.95 -24.94
C LYS A 159 -15.73 -11.53 -24.51
N ALA A 160 -15.28 -11.94 -23.32
CA ALA A 160 -13.91 -11.70 -22.88
C ALA A 160 -12.95 -12.61 -23.67
N GLN A 161 -11.91 -12.02 -24.24
CA GLN A 161 -10.75 -12.74 -24.78
C GLN A 161 -9.63 -12.74 -23.73
N HIS A 162 -8.74 -13.72 -23.81
CA HIS A 162 -7.54 -13.85 -22.96
C HIS A 162 -6.45 -12.86 -23.39
#